data_AF-A0A242A5M5-F1
#
_entry.id   AF-A0A242A5M5-F1
#
_cell.length_a   1.000
_cell.length_b   1.000
_cell.length_c   1.000
_cell.angle_alpha   90.00
_cell.angle_beta   90.00
_cell.angle_gamma   90.00
#
_symmetry.space_group_name_H-M   'P 1'
#
loop_
_entity.id
_entity.type
_entity.pdbx_description
1 polymer ?
#
loop_
_entity_poly.entity_id
_entity_poly.type
_entity_poly.pdbx_seq_one_letter_code
_entity_poly.pdbx_strand_id
1 'polypeptide(L)'
;MNGVTFQLADTQKIHDEKEFTGYRVFLIAHLDNMRDKFHLDIATGETLVPPQISYRYQPLIQKDESFELFIYRTERMLAEKLQTILERRTLNTRSKDFFDVYLFSQLNVIDEKILYEAFHFVIQERNSENDVNNWKIILNELHDSEEMKHRWSIYQRDNRYVEDLSFEETLQSVENYLLMLS
;
A
#
# COMPACT_ATOMS: atom_id res chain seq x y z
N MET A 1 -6.96 31.93 -16.62
CA MET A 1 -7.79 31.01 -15.82
C MET A 1 -7.41 31.21 -14.37
N ASN A 2 -8.39 31.33 -13.48
CA ASN A 2 -8.11 31.23 -12.04
C ASN A 2 -7.68 29.78 -11.80
N GLY A 3 -6.49 29.58 -11.26
CA GLY A 3 -5.98 28.24 -10.95
C GLY A 3 -6.84 27.55 -9.89
N VAL A 4 -6.54 26.28 -9.62
CA VAL A 4 -7.19 25.55 -8.52
C VAL A 4 -6.86 26.25 -7.19
N THR A 5 -7.88 26.49 -6.37
CA THR A 5 -7.72 26.98 -4.99
C THR A 5 -8.15 25.91 -4.01
N PHE A 6 -7.49 25.86 -2.85
CA PHE A 6 -7.76 24.86 -1.82
C PHE A 6 -8.26 25.52 -0.54
N GLN A 7 -9.31 24.95 0.04
CA GLN A 7 -9.86 25.36 1.32
C GLN A 7 -9.74 24.21 2.33
N LEU A 8 -9.20 24.50 3.51
CA LEU A 8 -9.23 23.56 4.64
C LEU A 8 -10.66 23.37 5.13
N ALA A 9 -11.13 22.12 5.17
CA ALA A 9 -12.47 21.77 5.60
C ALA A 9 -12.52 21.18 7.02
N ASP A 10 -11.60 20.28 7.34
CA ASP A 10 -11.53 19.60 8.64
C ASP A 10 -10.14 19.01 8.88
N THR A 11 -9.79 18.72 10.13
CA THR A 11 -8.60 17.95 10.50
C THR A 11 -8.95 16.93 11.58
N GLN A 12 -8.53 15.68 11.37
CA GLN A 12 -8.79 14.57 12.28
C GLN A 12 -7.47 13.89 12.62
N LYS A 13 -7.29 13.51 13.88
CA LYS A 13 -6.13 12.69 14.26
C LYS A 13 -6.28 11.29 13.68
N ILE A 14 -5.16 10.72 13.25
CA ILE A 14 -5.05 9.34 12.79
C ILE A 14 -3.86 8.68 13.50
N HIS A 15 -3.93 7.36 13.65
CA HIS A 15 -2.90 6.56 14.33
C HIS A 15 -2.68 6.92 15.81
N ASP A 16 -3.75 7.28 16.54
CA ASP A 16 -3.69 7.65 17.97
C ASP A 16 -3.07 6.57 18.89
N GLU A 17 -2.94 5.33 18.43
CA GLU A 17 -2.34 4.21 19.15
C GLU A 17 -0.86 3.95 18.81
N LYS A 18 -0.26 4.71 17.87
CA LYS A 18 1.16 4.60 17.50
C LYS A 18 2.00 5.69 18.15
N GLU A 19 3.32 5.46 18.27
CA GLU A 19 4.29 6.39 18.86
C GLU A 19 4.32 7.77 18.14
N PHE A 20 3.88 7.82 16.88
CA PHE A 20 3.72 9.05 16.11
C PHE A 20 2.25 9.26 15.70
N THR A 21 1.71 10.41 16.08
CA THR A 21 0.35 10.83 15.70
C THR A 21 0.36 11.50 14.34
N GLY A 22 -0.53 11.06 13.45
CA GLY A 22 -0.76 11.70 12.16
C GLY A 22 -2.04 12.55 12.16
N TYR A 23 -2.22 13.30 11.08
CA TYR A 23 -3.44 14.05 10.81
C TYR A 23 -3.99 13.70 9.44
N ARG A 24 -5.28 13.39 9.39
CA ARG A 24 -6.07 13.43 8.16
C ARG A 24 -6.61 14.84 7.97
N VAL A 25 -6.18 15.49 6.89
CA VAL A 25 -6.55 16.85 6.52
C VAL A 25 -7.55 16.79 5.38
N PHE A 26 -8.78 17.27 5.60
CA PHE A 26 -9.80 17.34 4.55
C PHE A 26 -9.72 18.69 3.85
N LEU A 27 -9.66 18.65 2.52
CA LEU A 27 -9.56 19.82 1.65
C LEU A 27 -10.73 19.86 0.67
N ILE A 28 -11.14 21.07 0.30
CA ILE A 28 -12.05 21.33 -0.83
C ILE A 28 -11.26 22.05 -1.90
N ALA A 29 -11.10 21.42 -3.07
CA ALA A 29 -10.57 22.04 -4.27
C ALA A 29 -11.70 22.79 -4.99
N HIS A 30 -11.43 24.04 -5.39
CA HIS A 30 -12.32 24.85 -6.21
C HIS A 30 -11.64 25.16 -7.54
N LEU A 31 -12.33 24.87 -8.64
CA LEU A 31 -11.93 25.23 -10.00
C LEU A 31 -13.18 25.69 -10.77
N ASP A 32 -13.27 26.98 -11.08
CA ASP A 32 -14.49 27.62 -11.61
C ASP A 32 -15.73 27.25 -10.76
N ASN A 33 -16.68 26.48 -11.32
CA ASN A 33 -17.88 26.01 -10.61
C ASN A 33 -17.71 24.60 -10.01
N MET A 34 -16.59 23.92 -10.26
CA MET A 34 -16.31 22.59 -9.71
C MET A 34 -15.85 22.69 -8.26
N ARG A 35 -16.35 21.77 -7.43
CA ARG A 35 -15.97 21.61 -6.02
C ARG A 35 -15.78 20.14 -5.70
N ASP A 36 -14.54 19.76 -5.45
CA ASP A 36 -14.18 18.39 -5.08
C ASP A 36 -13.60 18.34 -3.68
N LYS A 37 -14.12 17.43 -2.86
CA LYS A 37 -13.61 17.19 -1.50
C LYS A 37 -12.69 15.97 -1.51
N PHE A 38 -11.49 16.12 -0.97
CA PHE A 38 -10.54 15.03 -0.78
C PHE A 38 -9.85 15.17 0.58
N HIS A 39 -9.03 14.17 0.95
CA HIS A 39 -8.23 14.24 2.16
C HIS A 39 -6.78 13.85 1.89
N LEU A 40 -5.89 14.33 2.74
CA LEU A 40 -4.47 13.97 2.79
C LEU A 40 -4.15 13.45 4.18
N ASP A 41 -3.50 12.30 4.26
CA ASP A 41 -2.97 11.78 5.51
C ASP A 41 -1.52 12.23 5.66
N ILE A 42 -1.22 12.89 6.77
CA ILE A 42 0.10 13.45 7.08
C ILE A 42 0.58 12.82 8.38
N ALA A 43 1.69 12.10 8.32
CA ALA A 43 2.36 11.54 9.48
C ALA A 43 3.84 11.95 9.48
N THR A 44 4.45 11.95 10.67
CA THR A 44 5.87 12.24 10.86
C THR A 44 6.52 11.13 11.69
N GLY A 45 7.85 11.10 11.75
CA GLY A 45 8.60 10.14 12.57
C GLY A 45 8.82 8.78 11.92
N GLU A 46 8.36 8.56 10.70
CA GLU A 46 8.64 7.34 9.95
C GLU A 46 10.12 7.28 9.53
N THR A 47 10.73 6.11 9.73
CA THR A 47 12.08 5.83 9.24
C THR A 47 11.98 5.10 7.90
N LEU A 48 12.40 5.78 6.83
CA LEU A 48 12.35 5.24 5.46
C LEU A 48 13.62 4.46 5.14
N VAL A 49 13.54 3.14 5.27
CA VAL A 49 14.59 2.22 4.84
C VAL A 49 14.00 1.22 3.86
N PRO A 50 14.51 1.17 2.62
CA PRO A 50 15.45 2.12 1.99
C PRO A 50 14.88 3.56 1.83
N PRO A 51 15.72 4.60 1.66
CA PRO A 51 15.24 5.97 1.48
C PRO A 51 14.35 6.15 0.26
N GLN A 52 13.47 7.15 0.32
CA GLN A 52 12.60 7.58 -0.77
C GLN A 52 13.37 7.91 -2.06
N ILE A 53 12.68 7.82 -3.20
CA ILE A 53 13.23 8.20 -4.50
C ILE A 53 12.58 9.48 -5.01
N SER A 54 13.31 10.22 -5.86
CA SER A 54 12.74 11.33 -6.62
C SER A 54 12.07 10.79 -7.88
N TYR A 55 10.82 11.16 -8.08
CA TYR A 55 10.00 10.82 -9.23
C TYR A 55 9.56 12.11 -9.93
N ARG A 56 9.88 12.22 -11.21
CA ARG A 56 9.48 13.36 -12.03
C ARG A 56 8.08 13.11 -12.59
N TYR A 57 7.08 13.70 -11.94
CA TYR A 57 5.69 13.61 -12.36
C TYR A 57 5.37 14.65 -13.43
N GLN A 58 4.71 14.21 -14.50
CA GLN A 58 4.23 15.07 -15.58
C GLN A 58 2.69 15.08 -15.55
N PRO A 59 2.05 16.24 -15.29
CA PRO A 59 0.60 16.33 -15.26
C PRO A 59 -0.04 16.07 -16.63
N LEU A 60 -1.27 15.55 -16.62
CA LEU A 60 -2.03 15.29 -17.84
C LEU A 60 -2.48 16.58 -18.55
N ILE A 61 -2.77 17.64 -17.80
CA ILE A 61 -3.33 18.90 -18.31
C ILE A 61 -2.23 19.88 -18.76
N GLN A 62 -1.17 20.02 -17.95
CA GLN A 62 -0.05 20.92 -18.21
C GLN A 62 1.19 20.10 -18.56
N LYS A 63 1.19 19.52 -19.76
CA LYS A 63 2.24 18.58 -20.19
C LYS A 63 3.62 19.24 -20.34
N ASP A 64 3.69 20.55 -20.45
CA ASP A 64 4.96 21.28 -20.54
C ASP A 64 5.60 21.51 -19.17
N GLU A 65 4.90 21.15 -18.08
CA GLU A 65 5.39 21.25 -16.71
C GLU A 65 5.69 19.86 -16.15
N SER A 66 6.69 19.79 -15.26
CA SER A 66 6.96 18.58 -14.47
C SER A 66 7.40 18.98 -13.08
N PHE A 67 7.08 18.13 -12.11
CA PHE A 67 7.37 18.36 -10.71
C PHE A 67 8.14 17.17 -10.14
N GLU A 68 9.12 17.45 -9.29
CA GLU A 68 9.83 16.41 -8.54
C GLU A 68 9.03 16.07 -7.29
N LEU A 69 8.69 14.79 -7.16
CA LEU A 69 8.00 14.22 -6.01
C LEU A 69 8.91 13.22 -5.32
N PHE A 70 9.02 13.32 -4.02
CA PHE A 70 9.61 12.25 -3.22
C PHE A 70 8.56 11.17 -2.97
N ILE A 71 8.82 9.95 -3.43
CA ILE A 71 7.90 8.81 -3.29
C ILE A 71 8.60 7.64 -2.59
N TYR A 72 7.81 6.84 -1.90
CA TYR A 72 8.26 5.56 -1.38
C TYR A 72 8.77 4.68 -2.51
N ARG A 73 9.83 3.92 -2.22
CA ARG A 73 10.29 2.87 -3.12
C ARG A 73 9.25 1.77 -3.21
N THR A 74 9.10 1.19 -4.40
CA THR A 74 8.16 0.09 -4.65
C THR A 74 8.45 -1.09 -3.73
N GLU A 75 9.72 -1.37 -3.49
CA GLU A 75 10.20 -2.40 -2.58
C GLU A 75 9.76 -2.16 -1.13
N ARG A 76 9.79 -0.90 -0.68
CA ARG A 76 9.30 -0.53 0.66
C ARG A 76 7.79 -0.76 0.77
N MET A 77 7.02 -0.34 -0.23
CA MET A 77 5.58 -0.58 -0.25
C MET A 77 5.23 -2.07 -0.27
N LEU A 78 5.96 -2.87 -1.04
CA LEU A 78 5.78 -4.32 -1.10
C LEU A 78 6.11 -4.98 0.23
N ALA A 79 7.23 -4.60 0.87
CA ALA A 79 7.61 -5.10 2.19
C ALA A 79 6.52 -4.87 3.25
N GLU A 80 5.94 -3.67 3.30
CA GLU A 80 4.86 -3.35 4.23
C GLU A 80 3.57 -4.12 3.97
N LYS A 81 3.25 -4.38 2.70
CA LYS A 81 2.10 -5.20 2.31
C LYS A 81 2.30 -6.66 2.74
N LEU A 82 3.47 -7.24 2.48
CA LEU A 82 3.80 -8.59 2.92
C LEU A 82 3.72 -8.71 4.44
N GLN A 83 4.33 -7.77 5.18
CA GLN A 83 4.25 -7.74 6.64
C GLN A 83 2.80 -7.62 7.14
N THR A 84 2.01 -6.73 6.55
CA THR A 84 0.59 -6.54 6.92
C THR A 84 -0.24 -7.81 6.67
N ILE A 85 0.00 -8.51 5.55
CA ILE A 85 -0.67 -9.77 5.22
C ILE A 85 -0.35 -10.82 6.28
N LEU A 86 0.92 -10.94 6.67
CA LEU A 86 1.36 -11.92 7.66
C LEU A 86 0.85 -11.59 9.08
N GLU A 87 0.93 -10.33 9.50
CA GLU A 87 0.50 -9.89 10.83
C GLU A 87 -1.02 -10.04 11.00
N ARG A 88 -1.80 -9.62 9.99
CA ARG A 88 -3.27 -9.57 10.11
C ARG A 88 -3.95 -10.90 9.81
N ARG A 89 -3.31 -11.80 9.06
CA ARG A 89 -3.85 -13.13 8.73
C ARG A 89 -5.30 -13.04 8.23
N THR A 90 -6.18 -13.90 8.71
CA THR A 90 -7.62 -13.94 8.36
C THR A 90 -8.42 -12.72 8.82
N LEU A 91 -7.87 -11.88 9.69
CA LEU A 91 -8.49 -10.61 10.08
C LEU A 91 -8.20 -9.49 9.09
N ASN A 92 -7.36 -9.72 8.06
CA ASN A 92 -7.04 -8.70 7.08
C ASN A 92 -8.28 -8.31 6.25
N THR A 93 -8.64 -7.03 6.27
CA THR A 93 -9.74 -6.46 5.49
C THR A 93 -9.26 -5.75 4.22
N ARG A 94 -7.94 -5.68 3.99
CA ARG A 94 -7.32 -4.95 2.88
C ARG A 94 -7.07 -5.87 1.68
N SER A 95 -8.15 -6.28 0.99
CA SER A 95 -8.04 -7.09 -0.23
C SER A 95 -7.14 -6.46 -1.29
N LYS A 96 -7.06 -5.11 -1.34
CA LYS A 96 -6.14 -4.39 -2.21
C LYS A 96 -4.67 -4.77 -2.01
N ASP A 97 -4.23 -5.07 -0.79
CA ASP A 97 -2.82 -5.42 -0.55
C ASP A 97 -2.44 -6.71 -1.27
N PHE A 98 -3.33 -7.70 -1.34
CA PHE A 98 -3.14 -8.93 -2.11
C PHE A 98 -3.05 -8.66 -3.62
N PHE A 99 -3.95 -7.81 -4.14
CA PHE A 99 -3.92 -7.39 -5.54
C PHE A 99 -2.63 -6.63 -5.89
N ASP A 100 -2.20 -5.70 -5.04
CA ASP A 100 -1.00 -4.90 -5.29
C ASP A 100 0.26 -5.78 -5.29
N VAL A 101 0.33 -6.80 -4.41
CA VAL A 101 1.44 -7.80 -4.43
C VAL A 101 1.43 -8.59 -5.74
N TYR A 102 0.27 -9.06 -6.20
CA TYR A 102 0.14 -9.69 -7.50
C TYR A 102 0.62 -8.75 -8.62
N LEU A 103 0.17 -7.50 -8.62
CA LEU A 103 0.54 -6.51 -9.63
C LEU A 103 2.05 -6.27 -9.67
N PHE A 104 2.72 -6.16 -8.52
CA PHE A 104 4.18 -6.02 -8.48
C PHE A 104 4.90 -7.22 -9.11
N SER A 105 4.36 -8.44 -8.95
CA SER A 105 4.90 -9.63 -9.60
C SER A 105 4.77 -9.60 -11.12
N GLN A 106 3.71 -8.98 -11.65
CA GLN A 106 3.48 -8.86 -13.10
C GLN A 106 4.31 -7.73 -13.74
N LEU A 107 4.54 -6.65 -13.01
CA LEU A 107 5.26 -5.48 -13.53
C LEU A 107 6.77 -5.69 -13.62
N ASN A 108 7.33 -6.65 -12.87
CA ASN A 108 8.77 -6.94 -12.80
C ASN A 108 9.63 -5.68 -12.52
N VAL A 109 9.15 -4.83 -11.60
CA VAL A 109 9.74 -3.54 -11.23
C VAL A 109 10.51 -3.59 -9.90
N ILE A 110 10.65 -4.77 -9.31
CA ILE A 110 11.21 -4.97 -7.97
C ILE A 110 12.68 -5.32 -8.08
N ASP A 111 13.55 -4.55 -7.43
CA ASP A 111 14.93 -4.96 -7.17
C ASP A 111 14.95 -5.88 -5.93
N GLU A 112 15.33 -7.14 -6.12
CA GLU A 112 15.32 -8.17 -5.07
C GLU A 112 16.20 -7.79 -3.87
N LYS A 113 17.35 -7.14 -4.11
CA LYS A 113 18.27 -6.75 -3.04
C LYS A 113 17.69 -5.62 -2.21
N ILE A 114 17.09 -4.63 -2.86
CA ILE A 114 16.43 -3.51 -2.19
C ILE A 114 15.20 -4.00 -1.41
N LEU A 115 14.44 -4.94 -1.97
CA LEU A 115 13.31 -5.56 -1.28
C LEU A 115 13.75 -6.37 -0.06
N TYR A 116 14.84 -7.12 -0.15
CA TYR A 116 15.40 -7.84 1.00
C TYR A 116 15.71 -6.88 2.15
N GLU A 117 16.42 -5.78 1.88
CA GLU A 117 16.71 -4.74 2.87
C GLU A 117 15.43 -4.13 3.45
N ALA A 118 14.49 -3.73 2.60
CA ALA A 118 13.22 -3.13 3.00
C ALA A 118 12.41 -4.07 3.90
N PHE A 119 12.30 -5.34 3.51
CA PHE A 119 11.53 -6.35 4.21
C PHE A 119 12.11 -6.60 5.60
N HIS A 120 13.40 -6.87 5.72
CA HIS A 120 14.01 -7.11 7.02
C HIS A 120 13.88 -5.90 7.97
N PHE A 121 14.03 -4.69 7.43
CA PHE A 121 13.81 -3.49 8.24
C PHE A 121 12.37 -3.40 8.74
N VAL A 122 11.36 -3.57 7.85
CA VAL A 122 9.94 -3.49 8.21
C VAL A 122 9.59 -4.52 9.28
N ILE A 123 10.09 -5.74 9.14
CA ILE A 123 9.82 -6.83 10.08
C ILE A 123 10.34 -6.50 11.48
N GLN A 124 11.57 -5.97 11.57
CA GLN A 124 12.18 -5.53 12.82
C GLN A 124 11.45 -4.33 13.43
N GLU A 125 11.15 -3.31 12.62
CA GLU A 125 10.42 -2.11 13.05
C GLU A 125 9.04 -2.46 13.62
N ARG A 126 8.38 -3.48 13.06
CA ARG A 126 7.05 -3.93 13.47
C ARG A 126 7.07 -5.06 14.51
N ASN A 127 8.24 -5.56 14.92
CA ASN A 127 8.38 -6.72 15.80
C ASN A 127 7.58 -7.96 15.33
N SER A 128 7.67 -8.26 14.03
CA SER A 128 6.85 -9.28 13.35
C SER A 128 7.65 -10.49 12.87
N GLU A 129 8.83 -10.74 13.47
CA GLU A 129 9.72 -11.86 13.13
C GLU A 129 9.01 -13.21 13.28
N ASN A 130 8.15 -13.34 14.29
CA ASN A 130 7.39 -14.57 14.51
C ASN A 130 6.40 -14.84 13.37
N ASP A 131 5.77 -13.81 12.80
CA ASP A 131 4.84 -13.99 11.68
C ASP A 131 5.59 -14.43 10.43
N VAL A 132 6.77 -13.85 10.17
CA VAL A 132 7.65 -14.29 9.07
C VAL A 132 8.10 -15.74 9.27
N ASN A 133 8.58 -16.11 10.45
CA ASN A 133 9.02 -17.49 10.69
C ASN A 133 7.90 -18.53 10.51
N ASN A 134 6.64 -18.12 10.63
CA ASN A 134 5.46 -18.98 10.47
C ASN A 134 4.68 -18.71 9.17
N TRP A 135 5.29 -18.04 8.18
CA TRP A 135 4.57 -17.55 7.00
C TRP A 135 3.83 -18.66 6.23
N LYS A 136 4.40 -19.86 6.14
CA LYS A 136 3.75 -21.02 5.48
C LYS A 136 2.45 -21.43 6.17
N ILE A 137 2.43 -21.41 7.50
CA ILE A 137 1.23 -21.73 8.29
C ILE A 137 0.18 -20.64 8.03
N ILE A 138 0.59 -19.37 8.06
CA ILE A 138 -0.30 -18.24 7.82
C ILE A 138 -0.91 -18.29 6.41
N LEU A 139 -0.12 -18.61 5.38
CA LEU A 139 -0.66 -18.71 4.01
C LEU A 139 -1.65 -19.87 3.87
N ASN A 140 -1.42 -21.00 4.54
CA ASN A 140 -2.40 -22.09 4.58
C ASN A 140 -3.70 -21.66 5.27
N GLU A 141 -3.61 -20.94 6.41
CA GLU A 141 -4.78 -20.37 7.09
C GLU A 141 -5.57 -19.40 6.20
N LEU A 142 -4.86 -18.57 5.42
CA LEU A 142 -5.47 -17.64 4.48
C LEU A 142 -6.15 -18.38 3.32
N HIS A 143 -5.47 -19.37 2.74
CA HIS A 143 -5.99 -20.19 1.65
C HIS A 143 -7.27 -20.93 2.03
N ASP A 144 -7.35 -21.45 3.26
CA ASP A 144 -8.50 -22.22 3.74
C ASP A 144 -9.64 -21.33 4.28
N SER A 145 -9.43 -20.01 4.32
CA SER A 145 -10.41 -19.07 4.86
C SER A 145 -11.49 -18.68 3.85
N GLU A 146 -12.68 -19.23 4.04
CA GLU A 146 -13.87 -18.85 3.26
C GLU A 146 -14.24 -17.37 3.43
N GLU A 147 -13.97 -16.79 4.60
CA GLU A 147 -14.16 -15.36 4.84
C GLU A 147 -13.23 -14.51 3.96
N MET A 148 -11.97 -14.91 3.79
CA MET A 148 -11.03 -14.21 2.92
C MET A 148 -11.42 -14.30 1.45
N LYS A 149 -11.81 -15.49 0.99
CA LYS A 149 -12.34 -15.70 -0.37
C LYS A 149 -13.60 -14.87 -0.61
N HIS A 150 -14.50 -14.81 0.37
CA HIS A 150 -15.70 -13.98 0.28
C HIS A 150 -15.35 -12.49 0.15
N ARG A 151 -14.44 -11.97 0.99
CA ARG A 151 -13.97 -10.58 0.88
C ARG A 151 -13.29 -10.29 -0.45
N TRP A 152 -12.48 -11.22 -0.95
CA TRP A 152 -11.87 -11.10 -2.27
C TRP A 152 -12.93 -11.00 -3.37
N SER A 153 -13.96 -11.85 -3.34
CA SER A 153 -15.05 -11.81 -4.33
C SER A 153 -15.79 -10.46 -4.34
N ILE A 154 -15.99 -9.85 -3.17
CA ILE A 154 -16.56 -8.51 -3.05
C ILE A 154 -15.61 -7.48 -3.65
N TYR A 155 -14.33 -7.53 -3.29
CA TYR A 155 -13.31 -6.61 -3.80
C TYR A 155 -13.19 -6.69 -5.33
N GLN A 156 -13.13 -7.89 -5.91
CA GLN A 156 -13.08 -8.13 -7.35
C GLN A 156 -14.32 -7.55 -8.06
N ARG A 157 -15.52 -7.79 -7.52
CA ARG A 157 -16.76 -7.23 -8.07
C ARG A 157 -16.76 -5.70 -8.07
N ASP A 158 -16.27 -5.09 -7.01
CA ASP A 158 -16.30 -3.64 -6.82
C ASP A 158 -15.15 -2.93 -7.57
N ASN A 159 -14.13 -3.67 -8.03
CA ASN A 159 -12.93 -3.15 -8.69
C ASN A 159 -12.69 -3.82 -10.05
N ARG A 160 -13.26 -3.24 -11.12
CA ARG A 160 -13.22 -3.80 -12.49
C ARG A 160 -11.82 -4.10 -13.05
N TYR A 161 -10.78 -3.42 -12.57
CA TYR A 161 -9.39 -3.63 -13.00
C TYR A 161 -8.76 -4.92 -12.45
N VAL A 162 -9.43 -5.60 -11.52
CA VAL A 162 -9.00 -6.90 -10.97
C VAL A 162 -9.33 -8.04 -11.93
N GLU A 163 -10.26 -7.83 -12.87
CA GLU A 163 -10.67 -8.81 -13.88
C GLU A 163 -11.05 -10.17 -13.27
N ASP A 164 -10.57 -11.29 -13.81
CA ASP A 164 -10.87 -12.65 -13.39
C ASP A 164 -9.87 -13.25 -12.38
N LEU A 165 -8.97 -12.43 -11.83
CA LEU A 165 -7.95 -12.84 -10.87
C LEU A 165 -8.55 -13.50 -9.62
N SER A 166 -8.17 -14.76 -9.38
CA SER A 166 -8.58 -15.52 -8.20
C SER A 166 -7.81 -15.12 -6.94
N PHE A 167 -8.37 -15.41 -5.76
CA PHE A 167 -7.68 -15.15 -4.51
C PHE A 167 -6.41 -16.00 -4.38
N GLU A 168 -6.49 -17.24 -4.85
CA GLU A 168 -5.41 -18.22 -4.87
C GLU A 168 -4.21 -17.71 -5.71
N GLU A 169 -4.45 -17.10 -6.87
CA GLU A 169 -3.38 -16.48 -7.66
C GLU A 169 -2.70 -15.33 -6.92
N THR A 170 -3.46 -14.53 -6.15
CA THR A 170 -2.85 -13.48 -5.33
C THR A 170 -2.00 -14.04 -4.20
N LEU A 171 -2.47 -15.12 -3.55
CA LEU A 171 -1.69 -15.81 -2.51
C LEU A 171 -0.44 -16.46 -3.08
N GLN A 172 -0.49 -16.99 -4.31
CA GLN A 172 0.69 -17.53 -4.98
C GLN A 172 1.76 -16.46 -5.20
N SER A 173 1.38 -15.23 -5.57
CA SER A 173 2.33 -14.11 -5.67
C SER A 173 2.93 -13.76 -4.31
N VAL A 174 2.14 -13.78 -3.23
CA VAL A 174 2.65 -13.58 -1.86
C VAL A 174 3.66 -14.66 -1.48
N GLU A 175 3.34 -15.94 -1.73
CA GLU A 175 4.22 -17.08 -1.49
C GLU A 175 5.56 -16.94 -2.24
N ASN A 176 5.52 -16.58 -3.53
CA ASN A 176 6.72 -16.43 -4.35
C ASN A 176 7.70 -15.38 -3.77
N TYR A 177 7.17 -14.23 -3.33
CA TYR A 177 8.00 -13.21 -2.67
C TYR A 177 8.56 -13.70 -1.34
N LEU A 178 7.76 -14.39 -0.53
CA LEU A 178 8.21 -14.90 0.76
C LEU A 178 9.27 -16.01 0.62
N LEU A 179 9.17 -16.85 -0.43
CA LEU A 179 10.20 -17.83 -0.78
C LEU A 179 11.52 -17.15 -1.20
N MET A 180 11.44 -16.08 -1.99
CA MET A 180 12.61 -15.31 -2.40
C MET A 180 13.30 -14.60 -1.21
N LEU A 181 12.52 -14.22 -0.19
CA LEU A 181 13.00 -13.54 1.00
C LEU A 181 13.48 -14.48 2.12
N SER A 182 13.32 -15.80 1.94
CA SER A 182 13.67 -16.83 2.94
C SER A 182 15.07 -17.40 2.83
#